data_AF-A0A1I4YF32-F1
#
_entry.id   AF-A0A1I4YF32-F1
#
_cell.length_a   1.000
_cell.length_b   1.000
_cell.length_c   1.000
_cell.angle_alpha   90.00
_cell.angle_beta   90.00
_cell.angle_gamma   90.00
#
_symmetry.space_group_name_H-M   'P 1'
#
loop_
_entity.id
_entity.type
_entity.pdbx_description
1 polymer ?
#
loop_
_entity_poly.entity_id
_entity_poly.type
_entity_poly.pdbx_seq_one_letter_code
_entity_poly.pdbx_strand_id
1 'polypeptide(L)'
;MPLTVLAAVIAASAQAKQPAMRGDLGPRPARLAGAERVFDWEVAHRADARRRSRKVIQCGIDLPGFCVVPFAGLLVYWVSGRTSTGLVVLSAAEALTIVGLGMQVVAHAAPFRAPGAAG
;
A
#
# COMPACT_ATOMS: atom_id res chain seq x y z
N MET A 1 21.27 18.13 -4.27
CA MET A 1 20.35 17.93 -3.14
C MET A 1 18.95 17.39 -3.56
N PRO A 2 18.82 16.31 -4.37
CA PRO A 2 17.53 15.59 -4.47
C PRO A 2 17.57 14.12 -4.02
N LEU A 3 18.74 13.47 -4.02
CA LEU A 3 18.88 12.03 -3.72
C LEU A 3 18.55 11.69 -2.26
N THR A 4 18.86 12.57 -1.32
CA THR A 4 18.62 12.35 0.11
C THR A 4 17.12 12.34 0.45
N VAL A 5 16.33 13.17 -0.23
CA VAL A 5 14.88 13.24 -0.02
C VAL A 5 14.21 12.01 -0.60
N LEU A 6 14.62 11.56 -1.79
CA LEU A 6 14.10 10.35 -2.42
C LEU A 6 14.43 9.09 -1.59
N ALA A 7 15.67 8.98 -1.09
CA ALA A 7 16.08 7.88 -0.22
C ALA A 7 15.32 7.88 1.12
N ALA A 8 15.06 9.06 1.71
CA ALA A 8 14.29 9.18 2.94
C ALA A 8 12.82 8.74 2.77
N VAL A 9 12.20 9.05 1.62
CA VAL A 9 10.82 8.61 1.31
C VAL A 9 10.74 7.09 1.11
N ILE A 10 11.73 6.47 0.46
CA ILE A 10 11.82 5.01 0.30
C ILE A 10 12.07 4.31 1.64
N ALA A 11 12.95 4.86 2.49
CA ALA A 11 13.24 4.29 3.80
C ALA A 11 12.05 4.38 4.77
N ALA A 12 11.24 5.44 4.68
CA ALA A 12 10.07 5.63 5.53
C ALA A 12 8.92 4.64 5.25
N SER A 13 8.73 4.21 3.99
CA SER A 13 7.66 3.26 3.63
C SER A 13 7.97 1.81 4.04
N ALA A 14 9.24 1.46 4.26
CA ALA A 14 9.67 0.12 4.66
C ALA A 14 9.43 -0.22 6.14
N GLN A 15 9.17 0.78 7.01
CA GLN A 15 9.01 0.57 8.46
C GLN A 15 7.63 0.07 8.92
N ALA A 16 6.64 -0.05 8.01
CA ALA A 16 5.24 -0.28 8.41
C ALA A 16 4.86 -1.74 8.74
N LYS A 17 5.81 -2.69 8.82
CA LYS A 17 5.47 -4.09 9.12
C LYS A 17 6.59 -4.77 9.91
N GLN A 18 6.49 -4.74 11.24
CA GLN A 18 7.19 -5.69 12.11
C GLN A 18 6.23 -6.87 12.43
N PRO A 19 6.22 -7.96 11.63
CA PRO A 19 5.38 -9.12 11.90
C PRO A 19 6.02 -10.11 12.90
N ALA A 20 7.31 -9.98 13.19
CA ALA A 20 8.09 -11.02 13.85
C ALA A 20 7.63 -11.32 15.29
N MET A 21 7.16 -10.32 16.05
CA MET A 21 6.72 -10.55 17.43
C MET A 21 5.45 -11.42 17.57
N ARG A 22 4.71 -11.66 16.47
CA ARG A 22 3.38 -12.31 16.54
C ARG A 22 3.40 -13.81 16.24
N GLY A 23 4.51 -14.34 15.73
CA GLY A 23 4.66 -15.76 15.41
C GLY A 23 4.96 -16.65 16.62
N ASP A 24 5.53 -16.08 17.69
CA ASP A 24 6.00 -16.84 18.86
C ASP A 24 4.95 -17.03 19.97
N LEU A 25 3.78 -16.42 19.82
CA LEU A 25 2.64 -16.68 20.70
C LEU A 25 1.92 -17.96 20.25
N GLY A 26 2.57 -19.11 20.45
CA GLY A 26 1.97 -20.44 20.26
C GLY A 26 0.72 -20.67 21.13
N PRO A 27 0.05 -21.84 21.04
CA PRO A 27 -1.33 -22.11 21.51
C PRO A 27 -1.59 -22.05 23.03
N ARG A 28 -0.66 -21.50 23.81
CA ARG A 28 -0.75 -21.37 25.28
C ARG A 28 -1.92 -20.49 25.79
N PRO A 29 -2.41 -19.45 25.09
CA PRO A 29 -3.55 -18.65 25.57
C PRO A 29 -4.89 -19.39 25.55
N ALA A 30 -5.08 -20.32 24.60
CA ALA A 30 -6.35 -21.02 24.41
C ALA A 30 -6.67 -22.04 25.51
N ARG A 31 -5.65 -22.48 26.27
CA ARG A 31 -5.84 -23.38 27.43
C ARG A 31 -6.16 -22.64 28.74
N LEU A 32 -5.93 -21.33 28.81
CA LEU A 32 -6.06 -20.55 30.06
C LEU A 32 -7.32 -19.68 30.13
N ALA A 33 -7.98 -19.43 29.00
CA ALA A 33 -9.26 -18.72 28.95
C ALA A 33 -10.33 -19.66 28.39
N GLY A 34 -11.56 -19.60 28.89
CA GLY A 34 -12.72 -20.26 28.27
C GLY A 34 -13.00 -19.65 26.88
N ALA A 35 -12.21 -20.05 25.88
CA ALA A 35 -11.77 -19.19 24.80
C ALA A 35 -12.70 -19.08 23.59
N GLU A 36 -13.82 -19.81 23.51
CA GLU A 36 -14.69 -19.72 22.33
C GLU A 36 -15.24 -18.31 22.11
N ARG A 37 -15.78 -17.66 23.15
CA ARG A 37 -16.30 -16.28 23.04
C ARG A 37 -15.21 -15.20 22.94
N VAL A 38 -13.97 -15.54 23.31
CA VAL A 38 -12.80 -14.64 23.21
C VAL A 38 -12.21 -14.64 21.79
N PHE A 39 -12.55 -15.59 20.92
CA PHE A 39 -12.19 -15.48 19.51
C PHE A 39 -13.32 -14.90 18.65
N ASP A 40 -14.58 -14.96 19.13
CA ASP A 40 -15.72 -14.29 18.48
C ASP A 40 -15.52 -12.77 18.35
N TRP A 41 -14.95 -12.11 19.38
CA TRP A 41 -14.63 -10.69 19.25
C TRP A 41 -13.60 -10.45 18.15
N GLU A 42 -12.62 -11.35 17.96
CA GLU A 42 -11.58 -11.21 16.95
C GLU A 42 -12.12 -11.45 15.54
N VAL A 43 -13.08 -12.39 15.38
CA VAL A 43 -13.81 -12.61 14.13
C VAL A 43 -14.71 -11.42 13.82
N ALA A 44 -15.48 -10.92 14.79
CA ALA A 44 -16.32 -9.72 14.63
C ALA A 44 -15.48 -8.47 14.31
N HIS A 45 -14.30 -8.31 14.94
CA HIS A 45 -13.37 -7.21 14.64
C HIS A 45 -12.69 -7.34 13.28
N ARG A 46 -12.47 -8.57 12.80
CA ARG A 46 -11.94 -8.84 11.44
C ARG A 46 -13.00 -8.54 10.37
N ALA A 47 -14.28 -8.71 10.69
CA ALA A 47 -15.41 -8.43 9.80
C ALA A 47 -15.87 -6.96 9.76
N ASP A 48 -15.22 -6.04 10.50
CA ASP A 48 -15.63 -4.63 10.57
C ASP A 48 -15.59 -3.96 9.19
N ALA A 49 -16.77 -3.59 8.67
CA ALA A 49 -16.96 -2.91 7.38
C ALA A 49 -16.17 -1.58 7.30
N ARG A 50 -15.87 -0.94 8.44
CA ARG A 50 -15.04 0.27 8.50
C ARG A 50 -13.59 0.02 8.07
N ARG A 51 -13.09 -1.22 8.11
CA ARG A 51 -11.77 -1.57 7.56
C ARG A 51 -11.73 -1.37 6.05
N ARG A 52 -12.81 -1.68 5.34
CA ARG A 52 -12.92 -1.46 3.88
C ARG A 52 -12.93 0.03 3.55
N SER A 53 -13.73 0.81 4.28
CA SER A 53 -13.78 2.27 4.13
C SER A 53 -12.40 2.90 4.36
N ARG A 54 -11.70 2.52 5.44
CA ARG A 54 -10.33 3.01 5.72
C ARG A 54 -9.35 2.70 4.59
N LYS A 55 -9.40 1.49 4.00
CA LYS A 55 -8.54 1.11 2.87
C LYS A 55 -8.85 1.92 1.60
N VAL A 56 -10.13 2.16 1.32
CA VAL A 56 -10.55 2.95 0.15
C VAL A 56 -10.11 4.41 0.30
N ILE A 57 -10.31 5.01 1.48
CA ILE A 57 -9.86 6.38 1.75
C ILE A 57 -8.34 6.46 1.66
N GLN A 58 -7.62 5.50 2.24
CA GLN A 58 -6.15 5.45 2.16
C GLN A 58 -5.68 5.35 0.70
N CYS A 59 -6.25 4.45 -0.09
CA CYS A 59 -5.98 4.33 -1.52
C CYS A 59 -6.23 5.65 -2.28
N GLY A 60 -7.35 6.31 -1.97
CA GLY A 60 -7.73 7.58 -2.56
C GLY A 60 -6.79 8.74 -2.21
N ILE A 61 -6.08 8.66 -1.08
CA ILE A 61 -5.06 9.65 -0.68
C ILE A 61 -3.69 9.28 -1.26
N ASP A 62 -3.36 7.98 -1.27
CA ASP A 62 -2.07 7.48 -1.73
C ASP A 62 -1.87 7.67 -3.25
N LEU A 63 -2.90 7.41 -4.06
CA LEU A 63 -2.81 7.56 -5.52
C LEU A 63 -2.45 9.00 -5.95
N PRO A 64 -3.13 10.06 -5.46
CA PRO A 64 -2.72 11.42 -5.73
C PRO A 64 -1.30 11.74 -5.25
N GLY A 65 -0.97 11.38 -4.00
CA GLY A 65 0.31 11.74 -3.39
C GLY A 65 1.51 11.04 -4.03
N PHE A 66 1.36 9.77 -4.39
CA PHE A 66 2.47 8.94 -4.87
C PHE A 66 2.45 8.69 -6.38
N CYS A 67 1.33 8.90 -7.08
CA CYS A 67 1.26 8.68 -8.52
C CYS A 67 0.98 9.98 -9.30
N VAL A 68 -0.06 10.72 -8.94
CA VAL A 68 -0.48 11.89 -9.75
C VAL A 68 0.56 13.01 -9.73
N VAL A 69 1.07 13.37 -8.56
CA VAL A 69 2.09 14.43 -8.42
C VAL A 69 3.36 14.13 -9.25
N PRO A 70 4.02 12.96 -9.11
CA PRO A 70 5.21 12.68 -9.91
C PRO A 70 4.91 12.52 -11.40
N PHE A 71 3.77 11.94 -11.81
CA PHE A 71 3.38 11.92 -13.23
C PHE A 71 3.21 13.31 -13.83
N ALA A 72 2.64 14.26 -13.08
CA ALA A 72 2.54 15.65 -13.55
C ALA A 72 3.92 16.26 -13.79
N GLY A 73 4.91 15.96 -12.93
CA GLY A 73 6.31 16.36 -13.13
C GLY A 73 6.91 15.79 -14.42
N LEU A 74 6.70 14.51 -14.69
CA LEU A 74 7.15 13.86 -15.93
C LEU A 74 6.48 14.47 -17.17
N LEU A 75 5.18 14.75 -17.09
CA LEU A 75 4.45 15.40 -18.19
C LEU A 75 5.01 16.79 -18.49
N VAL A 76 5.26 17.61 -17.48
CA VAL A 76 5.87 18.93 -17.65
C VAL A 76 7.27 18.80 -18.26
N TYR A 77 8.07 17.84 -17.80
CA TYR A 77 9.39 17.57 -18.36
C TYR A 77 9.31 17.24 -19.86
N TRP A 78 8.44 16.31 -20.26
CA TRP A 78 8.27 15.93 -21.67
C TRP A 78 7.75 17.07 -22.54
N VAL A 79 6.76 17.84 -22.05
CA VAL A 79 6.19 18.99 -22.79
C VAL A 79 7.18 20.16 -22.91
N SER A 80 8.14 20.29 -21.99
CA SER A 80 9.13 21.37 -22.02
C SER A 80 10.09 21.32 -23.22
N GLY A 81 10.16 20.19 -23.94
CA GLY A 81 11.00 20.00 -25.13
C GLY A 81 12.51 20.00 -24.87
N ARG A 82 12.96 20.27 -23.64
CA ARG A 82 14.38 20.29 -23.24
C ARG A 82 14.83 18.92 -22.75
N THR A 83 14.76 17.93 -23.62
CA THR A 83 15.01 16.52 -23.28
C THR A 83 16.41 16.09 -23.70
N SER A 84 17.23 15.63 -22.76
CA SER A 84 18.48 14.91 -23.07
C SER A 84 18.21 13.40 -23.08
N THR A 85 18.90 12.64 -23.92
CA THR A 85 18.66 11.19 -24.09
C THR A 85 18.71 10.43 -22.76
N GLY A 86 19.70 10.73 -21.91
CA GLY A 86 19.82 10.09 -20.60
C GLY A 86 18.65 10.40 -19.66
N LEU A 87 18.19 11.66 -19.64
CA LEU A 87 17.03 12.05 -18.83
C LEU A 87 15.72 11.47 -19.37
N VAL A 88 15.60 11.26 -20.69
CA VAL A 88 14.44 10.57 -21.28
C VAL A 88 14.37 9.12 -20.79
N VAL A 89 15.48 8.38 -20.88
CA VAL A 89 15.53 6.98 -20.40
C VAL A 89 15.21 6.91 -18.91
N LEU A 90 15.80 7.79 -18.10
CA LEU A 90 15.54 7.85 -16.67
C LEU A 90 14.06 8.18 -16.38
N SER A 91 13.49 9.16 -17.08
CA SER A 91 12.08 9.55 -16.91
C SER A 91 11.11 8.43 -17.30
N ALA A 92 11.46 7.61 -18.28
CA ALA A 92 10.68 6.44 -18.67
C ALA A 92 10.73 5.33 -17.59
N ALA A 93 11.92 5.07 -17.03
CA ALA A 93 12.08 4.13 -15.92
C ALA A 93 11.30 4.60 -14.66
N GLU A 94 11.31 5.90 -14.39
CA GLU A 94 10.52 6.51 -13.32
C GLU A 94 9.02 6.33 -13.57
N ALA A 95 8.54 6.60 -14.79
CA ALA A 95 7.14 6.37 -15.16
C ALA A 95 6.71 4.92 -14.90
N LEU A 96 7.51 3.93 -15.31
CA LEU A 96 7.23 2.52 -15.05
C LEU A 96 7.17 2.19 -13.56
N THR A 97 8.06 2.79 -12.76
CA THR A 97 8.08 2.62 -11.31
C THR A 97 6.81 3.18 -10.67
N ILE A 98 6.35 4.36 -11.12
CA ILE A 98 5.11 4.98 -10.64
C ILE A 98 3.90 4.11 -11.00
N VAL A 99 3.82 3.57 -12.22
CA VAL A 99 2.76 2.61 -12.61
C VAL A 99 2.79 1.37 -11.70
N GLY A 100 3.98 0.80 -11.47
CA GLY A 100 4.17 -0.33 -10.56
C GLY A 100 3.65 -0.06 -9.16
N LEU A 101 3.99 1.09 -8.59
CA LEU A 101 3.52 1.52 -7.28
C LEU A 101 1.99 1.70 -7.26
N GLY A 102 1.42 2.36 -8.26
CA GLY A 102 -0.03 2.54 -8.39
C GLY A 102 -0.78 1.21 -8.42
N MET A 103 -0.28 0.22 -9.16
CA MET A 103 -0.85 -1.13 -9.19
C MET A 103 -0.82 -1.79 -7.80
N GLN A 104 0.28 -1.65 -7.05
CA GLN A 104 0.39 -2.20 -5.69
C GLN A 104 -0.58 -1.54 -4.72
N VAL A 105 -0.71 -0.20 -4.76
CA VAL A 105 -1.65 0.57 -3.92
C VAL A 105 -3.09 0.12 -4.18
N VAL A 106 -3.49 0.01 -5.45
CA VAL A 106 -4.84 -0.44 -5.82
C VAL A 106 -5.07 -1.91 -5.43
N ALA A 107 -4.11 -2.79 -5.70
CA ALA A 107 -4.23 -4.21 -5.33
C ALA A 107 -4.35 -4.41 -3.81
N HIS A 108 -3.67 -3.60 -3.01
CA HIS A 108 -3.75 -3.66 -1.55
C HIS A 108 -5.10 -3.15 -1.01
N ALA A 109 -5.69 -2.18 -1.71
CA ALA A 109 -7.01 -1.66 -1.40
C ALA A 109 -8.14 -2.59 -1.85
N ALA A 110 -7.87 -3.48 -2.81
CA ALA A 110 -8.86 -4.42 -3.33
C ALA A 110 -9.39 -5.31 -2.20
N PRO A 111 -10.70 -5.26 -1.92
CA PRO A 111 -11.32 -6.17 -0.97
C PRO A 111 -11.30 -7.57 -1.58
N PHE A 112 -10.84 -8.59 -0.83
CA PHE A 112 -10.96 -9.99 -1.23
C PHE A 112 -12.38 -10.23 -1.80
N ARG A 113 -12.46 -10.60 -3.08
CA ARG A 113 -13.73 -10.92 -3.74
C ARG A 113 -14.23 -12.20 -3.09
N ALA A 114 -15.30 -12.10 -2.31
CA ALA A 114 -15.98 -13.30 -1.79
C ALA A 114 -16.39 -14.16 -3.00
N PRO A 115 -16.08 -15.47 -3.01
CA PRO A 115 -16.65 -16.39 -4.00
C PRO A 115 -18.17 -16.23 -3.97
N GLY A 116 -18.78 -16.21 -5.14
CA GLY A 116 -20.15 -15.76 -5.35
C GLY A 116 -21.17 -16.33 -4.36
N ALA A 117 -22.03 -15.44 -3.87
CA ALA A 117 -23.39 -15.81 -3.53
C ALA A 117 -24.09 -16.25 -4.83
N ALA A 118 -23.90 -17.51 -5.21
CA ALA A 118 -24.77 -18.19 -6.14
C ALA A 118 -26.01 -18.61 -5.34
N GLY A 119 -27.16 -18.14 -5.80
CA GLY A 119 -28.47 -18.37 -5.18
C GLY A 119 -29.00 -19.79 -5.34
#